data_AF-A0A820RFK0-F1
#
_entry.id   AF-A0A820RFK0-F1
#
_cell.length_a   1.000
_cell.length_b   1.000
_cell.length_c   1.000
_cell.angle_alpha   90.00
_cell.angle_beta   90.00
_cell.angle_gamma   90.00
#
_symmetry.space_group_name_H-M   'P 1'
#
loop_
_entity.id
_entity.type
_entity.pdbx_description
1 polymer ?
#
loop_
_entity_poly.entity_id
_entity_poly.type
_entity_poly.pdbx_seq_one_letter_code
_entity_poly.pdbx_strand_id
1 'polypeptide(L)'
;WCHSVEKPKDGSIFGLSWSNDSTQLACGCGTGRVGIGHIIERRIDWRHLEFVLTDSKIITVSNCETELKDRIELKDRLVKTIKYPKPTDILT
;
A
#
# COMPACT_ATOMS: atom_id res chain seq x y z
N TRP A 1 0.50 7.61 -8.57
CA TRP A 1 -0.92 7.98 -8.34
C TRP A 1 -1.64 6.74 -7.86
N CYS A 2 -2.39 6.84 -6.76
CA CYS A 2 -3.28 5.77 -6.30
C CYS A 2 -4.72 6.19 -6.61
N HIS A 3 -5.50 5.32 -7.24
CA HIS A 3 -6.91 5.56 -7.53
C HIS A 3 -7.71 4.38 -7.00
N SER A 4 -8.58 4.63 -6.04
CA SER A 4 -9.58 3.68 -5.58
C SER A 4 -10.88 4.44 -5.39
N VAL A 5 -11.97 3.95 -5.98
CA VAL A 5 -13.29 4.56 -5.89
C VAL A 5 -14.25 3.52 -5.36
N GLU A 6 -14.60 3.68 -4.09
CA GLU A 6 -15.64 2.89 -3.43
C GLU A 6 -16.83 3.80 -3.13
N LYS A 7 -18.05 3.30 -3.36
CA LYS A 7 -19.30 4.03 -3.13
C LYS A 7 -20.10 3.36 -2.02
N PRO A 8 -19.67 3.47 -0.76
CA PRO A 8 -20.41 2.91 0.36
C PRO A 8 -21.76 3.61 0.53
N LYS A 9 -22.78 2.86 0.92
CA LYS A 9 -24.16 3.37 1.14
C LYS A 9 -24.35 4.01 2.53
N ASP A 10 -23.30 4.64 3.06
CA ASP A 10 -23.27 5.08 4.46
C ASP A 10 -23.46 6.60 4.66
N GLY A 11 -23.95 7.30 3.63
CA GLY A 11 -24.18 8.73 3.68
C GLY A 11 -22.87 9.54 3.60
N SER A 12 -22.91 10.81 3.99
CA SER A 12 -21.75 11.70 3.93
C SER A 12 -20.69 11.34 4.99
N ILE A 13 -19.42 11.50 4.63
CA ILE A 13 -18.28 11.39 5.54
C ILE A 13 -18.09 12.74 6.24
N PHE A 14 -18.05 12.75 7.57
CA PHE A 14 -17.92 13.97 8.39
C PHE A 14 -16.53 14.15 9.00
N GLY A 15 -15.76 13.07 9.10
CA GLY A 15 -14.41 13.11 9.66
C GLY A 15 -13.56 11.99 9.10
N LEU A 16 -12.27 12.27 8.93
CA LEU A 16 -11.24 11.32 8.52
C LEU A 16 -10.03 11.46 9.45
N SER A 17 -9.44 10.34 9.82
CA SER A 17 -8.19 10.29 10.59
C SER A 17 -7.28 9.20 10.05
N TRP A 18 -6.01 9.55 9.81
CA TRP A 18 -4.98 8.60 9.44
C TRP A 18 -4.40 7.91 10.68
N SER A 19 -3.99 6.66 10.54
CA SER A 19 -3.16 6.01 11.53
C SER A 19 -1.79 6.69 11.59
N ASN A 20 -1.15 6.65 12.76
CA ASN A 20 0.16 7.28 12.98
C ASN A 20 1.27 6.70 12.08
N ASP A 21 1.02 5.49 11.56
CA ASP A 21 1.92 4.76 10.68
C ASP A 21 1.61 4.96 9.18
N SER A 22 0.61 5.82 8.87
CA SER A 22 0.18 6.17 7.51
C SER A 22 -0.17 4.97 6.64
N THR A 23 -0.66 3.88 7.24
CA THR A 23 -1.09 2.68 6.50
C THR A 23 -2.59 2.48 6.47
N GLN A 24 -3.33 3.13 7.38
CA GLN A 24 -4.76 2.99 7.54
C GLN A 24 -5.44 4.35 7.65
N LEU A 25 -6.68 4.39 7.19
CA LEU A 25 -7.55 5.56 7.22
C LEU A 25 -8.86 5.16 7.89
N ALA A 26 -9.28 5.88 8.92
CA ALA A 26 -10.61 5.74 9.49
C ALA A 26 -11.48 6.91 9.05
N CYS A 27 -12.74 6.66 8.72
CA CYS A 27 -13.72 7.70 8.41
C CYS A 27 -15.02 7.51 9.19
N GLY A 28 -15.54 8.61 9.72
CA GLY A 28 -16.84 8.64 10.40
C GLY A 28 -17.93 9.10 9.44
N CYS A 29 -18.99 8.29 9.32
CA CYS A 29 -20.14 8.59 8.47
C CYS A 29 -21.31 9.13 9.31
N GLY A 30 -22.15 10.00 8.74
CA GLY A 30 -23.30 10.60 9.46
C GLY A 30 -24.40 9.62 9.85
N THR A 31 -24.33 8.40 9.32
CA THR A 31 -25.16 7.27 9.73
C THR A 31 -24.73 6.65 11.07
N GLY A 32 -23.63 7.11 11.67
CA GLY A 32 -23.06 6.58 12.91
C GLY A 32 -22.12 5.38 12.70
N ARG A 33 -21.84 5.01 11.44
CA ARG A 33 -20.88 3.96 11.08
C ARG A 33 -19.47 4.51 10.91
N VAL A 34 -18.49 3.63 11.11
CA VAL A 34 -17.07 3.92 10.88
C VAL A 34 -16.56 3.03 9.77
N GLY A 35 -16.02 3.63 8.72
CA GLY A 35 -15.29 2.95 7.66
C GLY A 35 -13.80 2.88 7.98
N ILE A 36 -13.15 1.77 7.64
CA ILE A 36 -11.70 1.59 7.75
C ILE A 36 -11.16 1.23 6.37
N GLY A 37 -10.23 2.05 5.88
CA GLY A 37 -9.49 1.83 4.64
C GLY A 37 -8.04 1.46 4.92
N HIS A 38 -7.48 0.61 4.07
CA HIS A 38 -6.07 0.22 4.10
C HIS A 38 -5.39 0.66 2.81
N ILE A 39 -4.16 1.17 2.91
CA ILE A 39 -3.35 1.43 1.71
C ILE A 39 -2.79 0.09 1.21
N ILE A 40 -3.34 -0.35 0.08
CA ILE A 40 -2.89 -1.50 -0.70
C ILE A 40 -2.17 -1.07 -1.97
N GLU A 41 -1.61 -2.03 -2.70
CA GLU A 41 -0.94 -1.86 -4.00
C GLU A 41 0.22 -0.86 -3.99
N ARG A 42 0.97 -0.78 -2.89
CA ARG A 42 2.22 -0.03 -2.89
C ARG A 42 3.23 -0.74 -3.78
N ARG A 43 3.68 -0.04 -4.83
CA ARG A 43 4.64 -0.56 -5.81
C ARG A 43 6.01 0.08 -5.61
N ILE A 44 7.04 -0.76 -5.64
CA ILE A 44 8.45 -0.35 -5.60
C ILE A 44 9.19 -1.08 -6.71
N ASP A 45 9.82 -0.31 -7.57
CA ASP A 45 10.73 -0.80 -8.59
C ASP A 45 12.18 -0.79 -8.07
N TRP A 46 12.88 -1.90 -8.25
CA TRP A 46 14.32 -1.99 -8.04
C TRP A 46 14.96 -2.80 -9.17
N ARG A 47 15.67 -2.11 -10.08
CA ARG A 47 16.24 -2.70 -11.30
C ARG A 47 15.16 -3.43 -12.11
N HIS A 48 15.30 -4.74 -12.34
CA HIS A 48 14.34 -5.60 -13.02
C HIS A 48 13.31 -6.25 -12.08
N LEU A 49 13.41 -6.01 -10.77
CA LEU A 49 12.48 -6.52 -9.78
C LEU A 49 11.42 -5.48 -9.45
N GLU A 50 10.18 -5.91 -9.46
CA GLU A 50 9.02 -5.15 -9.03
C GLU A 50 8.44 -5.79 -7.78
N PHE A 51 8.30 -5.00 -6.73
CA PHE A 51 7.67 -5.39 -5.47
C PHE A 51 6.31 -4.70 -5.38
N VAL A 52 5.24 -5.49 -5.26
CA VAL A 52 3.88 -4.99 -5.09
C VAL A 52 3.30 -5.52 -3.78
N LEU A 53 2.91 -4.62 -2.89
CA LEU A 53 2.17 -4.96 -1.68
C LEU A 53 0.71 -5.25 -2.04
N THR A 54 0.38 -6.51 -2.29
CA THR A 54 -0.97 -6.94 -2.66
C THR A 54 -1.94 -6.88 -1.48
N ASP A 55 -1.43 -7.16 -0.28
CA ASP A 55 -2.17 -7.01 0.98
C ASP A 55 -1.21 -6.53 2.07
N SER A 56 -1.74 -6.09 3.21
CA SER A 56 -1.01 -5.67 4.40
C SER A 56 0.13 -6.61 4.85
N LYS A 57 0.07 -7.90 4.49
CA LYS A 57 1.05 -8.94 4.81
C LYS A 57 1.64 -9.68 3.60
N ILE A 58 1.19 -9.39 2.38
CA ILE A 58 1.57 -10.16 1.19
C ILE A 58 2.30 -9.24 0.22
N ILE A 59 3.53 -9.62 -0.12
CA ILE A 59 4.32 -8.96 -1.16
C ILE A 59 4.42 -9.91 -2.35
N THR A 60 4.04 -9.43 -3.52
CA THR A 60 4.32 -10.10 -4.79
C THR A 60 5.59 -9.50 -5.39
N VAL A 61 6.58 -10.34 -5.66
CA VAL A 61 7.82 -9.98 -6.34
C VAL A 61 7.73 -10.46 -7.78
N SER A 62 7.84 -9.57 -8.75
CA SER A 62 7.82 -9.89 -10.18
C SER A 62 9.14 -9.49 -10.82
N ASN A 63 9.80 -10.42 -11.52
CA ASN A 63 10.95 -10.10 -12.35
C ASN A 63 10.48 -9.78 -13.78
N CYS A 64 10.74 -8.57 -14.27
CA CYS A 64 10.34 -8.14 -15.61
C CYS A 64 11.18 -8.78 -16.73
N GLU A 65 12.37 -9.32 -16.45
CA GLU A 65 13.23 -9.98 -17.45
C GLU A 65 12.87 -11.45 -17.64
N THR A 66 12.53 -12.15 -16.55
CA THR A 66 12.25 -13.59 -16.58
C THR A 66 10.78 -13.95 -16.38
N GLU A 67 9.90 -12.94 -16.24
CA GLU A 67 8.46 -13.07 -15.94
C GLU A 67 8.15 -13.91 -14.68
N LEU A 68 9.15 -14.17 -13.84
CA LEU A 68 9.01 -14.95 -12.62
C LEU A 68 8.24 -14.12 -11.59
N LYS A 69 7.23 -14.75 -10.98
CA LYS A 69 6.46 -14.17 -9.88
C LYS A 69 6.65 -15.02 -8.64
N ASP A 70 7.06 -14.38 -7.57
CA ASP A 70 7.18 -14.98 -6.25
C ASP A 70 6.27 -14.24 -5.25
N ARG A 71 5.82 -14.95 -4.22
CA ARG A 71 4.91 -14.41 -3.22
C ARG A 71 5.48 -14.64 -1.83
N ILE A 72 5.73 -13.53 -1.14
CA ILE A 72 6.28 -13.51 0.20
C ILE A 72 5.16 -13.15 1.17
N GLU A 73 4.91 -14.04 2.13
CA GLU A 73 3.96 -13.83 3.21
C GLU A 73 4.68 -13.42 4.50
N LEU A 74 4.27 -12.29 5.06
CA LEU A 74 4.84 -11.75 6.28
C LEU A 74 4.02 -12.15 7.50
N LYS A 75 4.69 -12.31 8.64
CA LYS A 75 4.03 -12.53 9.92
C LYS A 75 3.25 -11.29 10.37
N ASP A 76 3.89 -10.13 10.25
CA ASP A 76 3.37 -8.83 10.67
C ASP A 76 3.04 -7.91 9.50
N ARG A 77 2.23 -6.87 9.79
CA ARG A 77 1.83 -5.86 8.80
C ARG A 77 3.03 -5.02 8.36
N LEU A 78 3.15 -4.80 7.06
CA LEU A 78 4.12 -3.87 6.50
C LEU A 78 3.71 -2.41 6.75
N VAL A 79 4.52 -1.72 7.55
CA VAL A 79 4.33 -0.30 7.87
C VAL A 79 5.13 0.60 6.92
N LYS A 80 6.43 0.32 6.81
CA LYS A 80 7.38 1.18 6.11
C LYS A 80 8.21 0.34 5.15
N THR A 81 8.39 0.84 3.93
CA THR A 81 9.36 0.27 3.01
C THR A 81 10.50 1.25 2.82
N ILE A 82 11.72 0.78 3.04
CA ILE A 82 12.93 1.58 2.86
C ILE A 82 13.35 1.41 1.40
N LYS A 83 13.45 2.52 0.66
CA LYS A 83 14.06 2.50 -0.66
C LYS A 83 15.57 2.46 -0.49
N TYR A 84 16.23 1.44 -1.03
CA TYR A 84 17.67 1.49 -1.19
C TYR A 84 18.02 2.54 -2.23
N PRO A 85 19.07 3.36 -2.02
CA PRO A 85 19.52 4.31 -3.02
C PRO A 85 19.84 3.53 -4.30
N LYS A 86 19.35 4.03 -5.45
CA LYS A 86 19.72 3.42 -6.71
C LYS A 86 21.22 3.67 -6.90
N PRO A 87 21.99 2.73 -7.48
CA PRO A 87 23.42 2.92 -7.70
C PRO A 87 23.79 4.21 -8.47
N THR A 88 22.83 4.77 -9.22
CA THR A 88 22.94 6.05 -9.92
C THR A 88 22.88 7.28 -9.00
N ASP A 89 22.28 7.18 -7.81
CA ASP A 89 22.09 8.33 -6.90
C ASP A 89 23.31 8.61 -6.02
N ILE A 90 24.31 7.71 -6.01
CA ILE A 90 25.51 7.80 -5.15
C ILE A 90 26.68 8.53 -5.82
N LEU A 91 26.54 8.93 -7.09
CA LEU A 91 27.57 9.59 -7.90
C LEU A 91 27.23 11.05 -8.26
N THR A 92 26.23 11.66 -7.61
CA THR A 92 25.87 13.09 -7.77
C THR A 92 25.99 13.79 -6.43
#